data_AF-A0A8C9G1Y0-F1
#
_entry.id   AF-A0A8C9G1Y0-F1
#
_cell.length_a   1.000
_cell.length_b   1.000
_cell.length_c   1.000
_cell.angle_alpha   90.00
_cell.angle_beta   90.00
_cell.angle_gamma   90.00
#
_symmetry.space_group_name_H-M   'P 1'
#
loop_
_entity.id
_entity.type
_entity.pdbx_description
1 polymer ?
#
loop_
_entity_poly.entity_id
_entity_poly.type
_entity_poly.pdbx_seq_one_letter_code
_entity_poly.pdbx_strand_id
1 'polypeptide(L)' 'MSQWSQVQQLEIKFLEQVDQFYDDNFPMEIRHLLAQWIESQDW' A
#
# COMPACT_ATOMS: atom_id res chain seq x y z
N MET A 1 3.86 -7.54 11.36
CA MET A 1 2.96 -7.51 10.18
C MET A 1 3.02 -6.09 9.64
N SER A 2 3.20 -5.92 8.34
CA SER A 2 3.15 -4.59 7.75
C SER A 2 1.71 -4.05 7.77
N GLN A 3 1.55 -2.74 7.81
CA GLN A 3 0.26 -2.07 7.60
C GLN A 3 -0.35 -2.52 6.26
N TRP A 4 0.48 -2.73 5.24
CA TRP A 4 0.02 -3.23 3.93
C TRP A 4 -0.74 -4.55 4.02
N SER A 5 -0.28 -5.49 4.85
CA SER A 5 -0.95 -6.77 5.03
C SER A 5 -2.37 -6.61 5.62
N GLN A 6 -2.60 -5.57 6.43
CA GLN A 6 -3.94 -5.27 6.96
C GLN A 6 -4.82 -4.62 5.90
N VAL A 7 -4.25 -3.73 5.07
CA VAL A 7 -4.95 -3.10 3.94
C VAL A 7 -5.45 -4.16 2.95
N GLN A 8 -4.65 -5.17 2.66
CA GLN A 8 -5.03 -6.28 1.77
C GLN A 8 -6.20 -7.15 2.30
N GLN A 9 -6.54 -7.04 3.58
CA GLN A 9 -7.67 -7.76 4.19
C GLN A 9 -8.98 -6.94 4.20
N LEU A 10 -8.94 -5.69 3.74
CA LEU A 10 -10.12 -4.86 3.65
C LEU A 10 -11.09 -5.37 2.58
N GLU A 11 -12.36 -4.99 2.70
CA GLU A 11 -13.35 -5.23 1.66
C GLU A 11 -12.92 -4.57 0.33
N ILE A 12 -13.30 -5.17 -0.79
CA ILE A 12 -12.93 -4.73 -2.15
C ILE A 12 -13.23 -3.23 -2.38
N LYS A 13 -14.36 -2.73 -1.87
CA LYS A 13 -14.74 -1.30 -1.96
C LYS A 13 -13.72 -0.32 -1.36
N PHE A 14 -12.89 -0.78 -0.42
CA PHE A 14 -11.80 0.00 0.16
C PHE A 14 -10.50 -0.19 -0.62
N LEU A 15 -10.27 -1.37 -1.19
CA LEU A 15 -9.13 -1.60 -2.08
C LEU A 15 -9.21 -0.73 -3.35
N GLU A 16 -10.40 -0.52 -3.89
CA GLU A 16 -10.64 0.41 -5.02
C GLU A 16 -10.26 1.86 -4.66
N GLN A 17 -10.48 2.29 -3.41
CA GLN A 17 -10.05 3.61 -2.95
C GLN A 17 -8.55 3.67 -2.75
N VAL A 18 -7.95 2.59 -2.26
CA VAL A 18 -6.50 2.47 -2.09
C VAL A 18 -5.78 2.54 -3.44
N ASP A 19 -6.33 1.90 -4.47
CA ASP A 19 -5.80 1.92 -5.84
C ASP A 19 -5.65 3.34 -6.40
N GLN A 20 -6.60 4.24 -6.10
CA GLN A 20 -6.59 5.64 -6.56
C GLN A 20 -5.41 6.48 -6.04
N PHE A 21 -4.72 6.03 -4.99
CA PHE A 21 -3.55 6.73 -4.45
C PHE A 21 -2.25 6.38 -5.18
N TYR A 22 -2.23 5.34 -6.00
CA TYR A 22 -1.04 4.93 -6.75
C TYR A 22 -1.10 5.53 -8.16
N ASP A 23 0.00 6.17 -8.54
CA ASP A 23 0.20 6.76 -9.86
C ASP A 23 1.58 6.34 -10.42
N ASP A 24 1.98 6.92 -11.55
CA ASP A 24 3.27 6.64 -12.17
C ASP A 24 4.47 7.03 -11.27
N ASN A 25 4.27 7.91 -10.28
CA ASN A 25 5.32 8.33 -9.34
C ASN A 25 5.48 7.33 -8.18
N PHE A 26 4.40 6.68 -7.77
CA PHE A 26 4.41 5.68 -6.72
C PHE A 26 3.58 4.44 -7.11
N PRO A 27 4.21 3.42 -7.72
CA PRO A 27 3.51 2.21 -8.15
C PRO A 27 3.11 1.33 -6.96
N MET A 28 1.94 0.69 -7.07
CA MET A 28 1.47 -0.27 -6.05
C MET A 28 2.46 -1.43 -5.82
N GLU A 29 3.19 -1.85 -6.86
CA GLU A 29 4.23 -2.88 -6.74
C GLU A 29 5.34 -2.47 -5.76
N ILE A 30 5.74 -1.20 -5.75
CA ILE A 30 6.74 -0.67 -4.81
C ILE A 30 6.19 -0.69 -3.39
N ARG A 31 4.93 -0.26 -3.21
CA ARG A 31 4.25 -0.37 -1.91
C ARG A 31 4.20 -1.80 -1.38
N HIS A 32 3.98 -2.78 -2.26
CA HIS A 32 3.86 -4.18 -1.89
C HIS A 32 5.22 -4.83 -1.59
N LEU A 33 6.20 -4.69 -2.48
CA LEU A 33 7.53 -5.31 -2.34
C LEU A 33 8.32 -4.72 -1.18
N LEU A 34 8.22 -3.41 -0.96
CA LEU A 34 8.97 -2.69 0.06
C LEU A 34 8.09 -2.31 1.27
N ALA A 35 6.98 -2.99 1.49
CA ALA A 35 5.99 -2.60 2.51
C ALA A 35 6.60 -2.29 3.88
N GLN A 36 7.45 -3.18 4.40
CA GLN A 36 8.09 -2.99 5.70
C GLN A 36 9.11 -1.85 5.70
N TRP A 37 9.88 -1.68 4.62
CA TRP A 37 10.88 -0.63 4.51
C TRP A 37 10.24 0.75 4.39
N ILE A 38 9.17 0.87 3.58
CA ILE A 38 8.41 2.11 3.44
C ILE A 38 7.80 2.50 4.78
N GLU A 39 7.22 1.54 5.50
CA GLU A 39 6.60 1.78 6.81
C GLU A 39 7.60 2.11 7.93
N SER A 40 8.90 1.91 7.72
CA SER A 40 9.94 2.24 8.70
C SER A 40 10.60 3.61 8.50
N GLN A 41 10.25 4.36 7.44
CA GLN A 41 10.81 5.69 7.22
C GLN A 41 9.95 6.78 7.88
N ASP A 42 10.54 7.96 8.09
CA ASP A 42 9.88 9.17 8.58
C ASP A 42 9.59 10.09 7.37
N TRP A 43 8.42 9.89 6.74
CA TRP A 43 8.00 10.54 5.49
C TRP A 43 7.29 11.88 5.69
#